data_AF-A0A9N9IXZ4-F1
#
_entry.id   AF-A0A9N9IXZ4-F1
#
_cell.length_a   1.000
_cell.length_b   1.000
_cell.length_c   1.000
_cell.angle_alpha   90.00
_cell.angle_beta   90.00
_cell.angle_gamma   90.00
#
_symmetry.space_group_name_H-M   'P 1'
#
loop_
_entity.id
_entity.type
_entity.pdbx_description
1 polymer ?
#
loop_
_entity_poly.entity_id
_entity_poly.type
_entity_poly.pdbx_seq_one_letter_code
_entity_poly.pdbx_strand_id
1 'polypeptide(L)'
;GKLKEGERSKLWNKILQKIIGYMNNNKTRLIGISPSYAISLEEVIPKVFTKPKRPIGKDEPRLQKGLTVKYLLKPGELEGGHMHRKTDPWWSLRIYKIKKVIVGKNPLQPVLYYLEDEPIDSTKHLIGDFCVP
;
A
#
# COMPACT_ATOMS: atom_id res chain seq x y z
N GLY A 1 -19.71 -3.82 42.34
CA GLY A 1 -18.56 -4.37 43.09
C GLY A 1 -17.30 -4.25 42.27
N LYS A 2 -16.17 -3.86 42.87
CA LYS A 2 -14.86 -3.87 42.20
C LYS A 2 -14.44 -5.33 41.97
N LEU A 3 -14.18 -5.70 40.72
CA LEU A 3 -13.62 -7.00 40.35
C LEU A 3 -12.21 -7.13 40.95
N LYS A 4 -11.83 -8.33 41.40
CA LYS A 4 -10.50 -8.59 41.95
C LYS A 4 -9.44 -8.47 40.86
N GLU A 5 -8.21 -8.20 41.28
CA GLU A 5 -7.07 -8.08 40.39
C GLU A 5 -6.91 -9.36 39.54
N GLY A 6 -6.70 -9.19 38.23
CA GLY A 6 -6.61 -10.30 37.27
C GLY A 6 -7.93 -10.91 36.78
N GLU A 7 -9.07 -10.71 37.45
CA GLU A 7 -10.37 -11.22 36.96
C GLU A 7 -10.80 -10.54 35.67
N ARG A 8 -10.55 -9.23 35.56
CA ARG A 8 -10.77 -8.46 34.33
C ARG A 8 -9.96 -9.01 33.15
N SER A 9 -8.70 -9.35 33.39
CA SER A 9 -7.82 -9.93 32.35
C SER A 9 -8.31 -11.29 31.89
N LYS A 10 -8.68 -12.18 32.83
CA LYS A 10 -9.26 -13.50 32.51
C LYS A 10 -10.57 -13.39 31.73
N LEU A 11 -11.44 -12.45 32.11
CA LEU A 11 -12.69 -12.18 31.40
C LEU A 11 -12.43 -11.64 29.98
N TRP A 12 -11.51 -10.69 29.84
CA TRP A 12 -11.07 -10.17 28.55
C TRP A 12 -10.53 -11.25 27.63
N ASN A 13 -9.69 -12.15 28.13
CA ASN A 13 -9.15 -13.26 27.33
C ASN A 13 -10.27 -14.20 26.84
N LYS A 14 -11.26 -14.52 27.68
CA LYS A 14 -12.41 -15.34 27.26
C LYS A 14 -13.22 -14.65 26.16
N ILE A 15 -13.43 -13.34 26.26
CA ILE A 15 -14.15 -12.56 25.24
C ILE A 15 -13.34 -12.50 23.95
N LEU A 16 -12.03 -12.25 24.04
CA LEU A 16 -11.13 -12.17 22.89
C LEU A 16 -11.13 -13.48 22.11
N GLN A 17 -11.03 -14.63 22.79
CA GLN A 17 -11.09 -15.95 22.13
C GLN A 17 -12.42 -16.16 21.39
N LYS A 18 -13.55 -15.73 21.97
CA LYS A 18 -14.85 -15.76 21.28
C LYS A 18 -14.87 -14.87 20.04
N ILE A 19 -14.32 -13.66 20.13
CA ILE A 19 -14.25 -12.72 18.99
C ILE A 19 -13.36 -13.28 17.88
N ILE A 20 -12.19 -13.83 18.21
CA ILE A 20 -11.29 -14.45 17.24
C ILE A 20 -11.97 -15.64 16.55
N GLY A 21 -12.61 -16.53 17.34
CA GLY A 21 -13.38 -17.65 16.80
C GLY A 21 -14.50 -17.19 15.88
N TYR A 22 -15.22 -16.12 16.24
CA TYR A 22 -16.24 -15.51 15.40
C TYR A 22 -15.64 -14.94 14.11
N MET A 23 -14.58 -14.13 14.19
CA MET A 23 -13.98 -13.48 13.00
C MET A 23 -13.43 -14.50 12.01
N ASN A 24 -12.77 -15.56 12.51
CA ASN A 24 -12.11 -16.55 11.66
C ASN A 24 -13.08 -17.52 11.00
N ASN A 25 -14.21 -17.83 11.64
CA ASN A 25 -15.15 -18.84 11.14
C ASN A 25 -16.39 -18.25 10.45
N ASN A 26 -16.67 -16.96 10.62
CA ASN A 26 -17.77 -16.33 9.89
C ASN A 26 -17.37 -15.88 8.50
N LYS A 27 -18.30 -16.02 7.57
CA LYS A 27 -18.14 -15.57 6.19
C LYS A 27 -18.04 -14.05 6.15
N THR A 28 -16.98 -13.54 5.54
CA THR A 28 -16.84 -12.09 5.36
C THR A 28 -17.77 -11.59 4.26
N ARG A 29 -18.28 -10.36 4.39
CA ARG A 29 -19.15 -9.75 3.36
C ARG A 29 -18.46 -9.60 2.00
N LEU A 30 -17.18 -9.28 2.01
CA LEU A 30 -16.40 -8.97 0.80
C LEU A 30 -16.07 -10.20 -0.03
N ILE A 31 -15.77 -11.32 0.62
CA ILE A 31 -15.30 -12.55 -0.04
C ILE A 31 -16.39 -13.62 -0.06
N GLY A 32 -17.29 -13.63 0.93
CA GLY A 32 -18.35 -14.62 1.05
C GLY A 32 -17.91 -15.96 1.66
N ILE A 33 -16.64 -16.09 2.05
CA ILE A 33 -16.07 -17.26 2.73
C ILE A 33 -15.44 -16.86 4.07
N SER A 34 -15.22 -17.83 4.95
CA SER A 34 -14.57 -17.61 6.25
C SER A 34 -13.06 -17.44 6.06
N PRO A 35 -12.40 -16.57 6.85
CA PRO A 35 -10.94 -16.41 6.78
C PRO A 35 -10.16 -17.71 7.01
N SER A 36 -10.64 -18.58 7.92
CA SER A 36 -10.02 -19.88 8.20
C SER A 36 -10.00 -20.81 6.99
N TYR A 37 -10.99 -20.71 6.11
CA TYR A 37 -11.03 -21.44 4.86
C TYR A 37 -10.23 -20.71 3.78
N ALA A 38 -10.36 -19.39 3.70
CA ALA A 38 -9.68 -18.55 2.71
C ALA A 38 -8.16 -18.69 2.74
N ILE A 39 -7.55 -18.78 3.93
CA ILE A 39 -6.09 -18.92 4.08
C ILE A 39 -5.54 -20.23 3.54
N SER A 40 -6.39 -21.25 3.40
CA SER A 40 -6.00 -22.56 2.84
C SER A 40 -6.08 -22.62 1.31
N LEU A 41 -6.70 -21.62 0.68
CA LEU A 41 -6.83 -21.54 -0.76
C LEU A 41 -5.60 -20.84 -1.37
N GLU A 42 -5.19 -21.28 -2.56
CA GLU A 42 -4.11 -20.62 -3.32
C GLU A 42 -4.54 -19.22 -3.78
N GLU A 43 -5.79 -19.10 -4.23
CA GLU A 43 -6.37 -17.83 -4.64
C GLU A 43 -7.78 -17.65 -4.07
N VAL A 44 -8.13 -16.40 -3.77
CA VAL A 44 -9.41 -16.04 -3.19
C VAL A 44 -10.03 -14.93 -4.04
N ILE A 45 -11.12 -15.26 -4.73
CA ILE A 45 -11.84 -14.31 -5.57
C ILE A 45 -12.85 -13.54 -4.68
N PRO A 46 -12.82 -12.20 -4.67
CA PRO A 46 -13.78 -11.42 -3.89
C PRO A 46 -15.20 -11.54 -4.47
N LYS A 47 -16.19 -11.70 -3.60
CA LYS A 47 -17.61 -11.71 -3.96
C LYS A 47 -18.08 -10.35 -4.45
N VAL A 48 -17.63 -9.28 -3.79
CA VAL A 48 -17.90 -7.91 -4.23
C VAL A 48 -16.77 -7.48 -5.14
N PHE A 49 -16.93 -7.72 -6.43
CA PHE A 49 -16.04 -7.19 -7.45
C PHE A 49 -16.61 -5.85 -7.95
N THR A 50 -16.26 -4.76 -7.27
CA THR A 50 -16.49 -3.43 -7.85
C THR A 50 -15.53 -3.24 -9.00
N LYS A 51 -16.07 -3.18 -10.23
CA LYS A 51 -15.27 -2.77 -11.38
C LYS A 51 -14.67 -1.40 -11.08
N PRO A 52 -13.35 -1.22 -11.27
CA PRO A 52 -12.73 0.09 -11.12
C PRO A 52 -13.41 1.07 -12.09
N LYS A 53 -13.69 2.29 -11.64
CA LYS A 53 -14.24 3.34 -12.52
C LYS A 53 -13.26 3.75 -13.62
N ARG A 54 -11.96 3.55 -13.35
CA ARG A 54 -10.88 3.82 -14.29
C ARG A 54 -10.59 2.56 -15.12
N PRO A 55 -10.19 2.71 -16.40
CA PRO A 55 -9.64 1.60 -17.15
C PRO A 55 -8.36 1.10 -16.46
N ILE A 56 -8.20 -0.22 -16.38
CA ILE A 56 -7.00 -0.88 -15.85
C ILE A 56 -6.40 -1.74 -16.97
N GLY A 57 -5.07 -1.72 -17.09
CA GLY A 57 -4.37 -2.59 -18.02
C GLY A 57 -4.29 -2.01 -19.43
N LYS A 58 -4.88 -2.68 -20.42
CA LYS A 58 -4.69 -2.31 -21.83
C LYS A 58 -5.29 -0.94 -22.16
N ASP A 59 -6.44 -0.63 -21.59
CA ASP A 59 -7.16 0.61 -21.89
C ASP A 59 -6.71 1.78 -20.99
N GLU A 60 -5.78 1.53 -20.06
CA GLU A 60 -5.25 2.56 -19.16
C GLU A 60 -4.36 3.54 -19.94
N PRO A 61 -4.54 4.88 -19.79
CA PRO A 61 -3.66 5.87 -20.40
C PRO A 61 -2.24 5.71 -19.84
N ARG A 62 -1.25 5.65 -20.73
CA ARG A 62 0.12 5.27 -20.39
C ARG A 62 1.08 6.43 -20.53
N LEU A 63 2.01 6.52 -19.58
CA LEU A 63 3.17 7.39 -19.72
C LEU A 63 4.14 6.77 -20.74
N GLN A 64 4.73 7.62 -21.57
CA GLN A 64 5.70 7.18 -22.56
C GLN A 64 7.05 6.84 -21.91
N LYS A 65 7.79 5.92 -22.53
CA LYS A 65 9.19 5.65 -22.14
C LYS A 65 10.02 6.92 -22.31
N GLY A 66 10.95 7.17 -21.38
CA GLY A 66 11.82 8.35 -21.38
C GLY A 66 11.23 9.57 -20.67
N LEU A 67 9.94 9.56 -20.31
CA LEU A 67 9.33 10.63 -19.55
C LEU A 67 9.92 10.71 -18.14
N THR A 68 10.06 11.93 -17.63
CA THR A 68 10.58 12.20 -16.29
C THR A 68 9.45 12.22 -15.27
N VAL A 69 9.57 11.46 -14.19
CA VAL A 69 8.52 11.31 -13.17
C VAL A 69 9.09 11.35 -11.75
N LYS A 70 8.24 11.73 -10.80
CA LYS A 70 8.40 11.39 -9.38
C LYS A 70 7.46 10.23 -9.07
N TYR A 71 7.89 9.31 -8.21
CA TYR A 71 7.06 8.17 -7.81
C TYR A 71 6.59 8.31 -6.38
N LEU A 72 5.50 7.65 -6.03
CA LEU A 72 4.99 7.62 -4.67
C LEU A 72 5.82 6.61 -3.86
N LEU A 73 6.46 7.08 -2.79
CA LEU A 73 7.27 6.26 -1.90
C LEU A 73 6.40 5.23 -1.17
N LYS A 74 6.94 4.03 -1.01
CA LYS A 74 6.31 3.02 -0.14
C LYS A 74 6.56 3.38 1.33
N PRO A 75 5.67 2.98 2.24
CA PRO A 75 5.95 3.06 3.67
C PRO A 75 7.29 2.39 4.00
N GLY A 76 8.20 3.14 4.63
CA GLY A 76 9.53 2.66 5.02
C GLY A 76 10.68 2.95 4.03
N GLU A 77 10.41 3.47 2.83
CA GLU A 77 11.47 3.88 1.87
C GLU A 77 12.10 5.25 2.21
N LEU A 78 11.51 6.02 3.13
CA LEU A 78 11.93 7.38 3.42
C LEU A 78 13.05 7.39 4.47
N GLU A 79 14.29 7.55 4.01
CA GLU A 79 15.44 7.84 4.88
C GLU A 79 15.40 9.32 5.30
N GLY A 80 14.98 9.60 6.53
CA GLY A 80 15.24 10.88 7.21
C GLY A 80 14.13 11.93 7.18
N GLY A 81 13.13 11.80 8.06
CA GLY A 81 12.44 12.96 8.65
C GLY A 81 10.91 12.94 8.60
N HIS A 82 10.30 13.09 9.78
CA HIS A 82 8.84 13.13 10.04
C HIS A 82 8.17 14.45 9.64
N MET A 83 8.70 15.18 8.65
CA MET A 83 8.34 16.58 8.37
C MET A 83 7.45 16.72 7.12
N HIS A 84 6.41 15.91 7.02
CA HIS A 84 5.36 16.09 6.02
C HIS A 84 4.00 16.21 6.69
N ARG A 85 3.15 17.09 6.16
CA ARG A 85 1.76 17.16 6.60
C ARG A 85 1.10 15.84 6.23
N LYS A 86 0.27 15.30 7.12
CA LYS A 86 -0.42 14.01 6.97
C LYS A 86 -1.24 13.87 5.68
N THR A 87 -1.55 14.99 5.03
CA THR A 87 -2.35 15.10 3.81
C THR A 87 -1.55 15.12 2.50
N ASP A 88 -0.24 15.38 2.55
CA ASP A 88 0.55 15.51 1.32
C ASP A 88 1.06 14.12 0.88
N PRO A 89 0.93 13.74 -0.41
CA PRO A 89 1.43 12.46 -0.87
C PRO A 89 2.96 12.38 -0.76
N TRP A 90 3.48 11.23 -0.31
CA TRP A 90 4.91 11.00 -0.14
C TRP A 90 5.59 10.75 -1.49
N TRP A 91 5.86 11.82 -2.23
CA TRP A 91 6.58 11.72 -3.50
C TRP A 91 8.08 11.56 -3.29
N SER A 92 8.74 10.85 -4.21
CA SER A 92 10.20 10.77 -4.28
C SER A 92 10.80 12.17 -4.38
N LEU A 93 11.84 12.45 -3.59
CA LEU A 93 12.55 13.74 -3.66
C LEU A 93 13.21 13.92 -5.04
N ARG A 94 13.66 12.81 -5.63
CA ARG A 94 14.39 12.77 -6.90
C ARG A 94 13.46 12.47 -8.08
N ILE A 95 13.89 12.90 -9.26
CA ILE A 95 13.20 12.69 -10.53
C ILE A 95 13.92 11.59 -11.30
N TYR A 96 13.14 10.67 -11.86
CA TYR A 96 13.63 9.50 -12.60
C TYR A 96 13.07 9.47 -14.01
N LYS A 97 13.79 8.87 -14.95
CA LYS A 97 13.25 8.54 -16.28
C LYS A 97 12.58 7.18 -16.25
N ILE A 98 11.48 7.04 -17.00
CA ILE A 98 10.86 5.74 -17.24
C ILE A 98 11.74 4.94 -18.21
N LYS A 99 12.34 3.86 -17.72
CA LYS A 99 13.17 2.89 -18.45
C LYS A 99 12.34 1.95 -19.31
N LYS A 100 11.25 1.42 -18.72
CA LYS A 100 10.39 0.42 -19.37
C LYS A 100 8.95 0.52 -18.88
N VAL A 101 8.00 0.31 -19.78
CA VAL A 101 6.57 0.20 -19.48
C VAL A 101 6.15 -1.23 -19.78
N ILE A 102 5.58 -1.93 -18.81
CA ILE A 102 5.05 -3.29 -18.97
C ILE A 102 3.55 -3.26 -18.75
N VAL A 103 2.81 -3.77 -19.72
CA VAL A 103 1.36 -3.94 -19.61
C VAL A 103 1.08 -5.41 -19.36
N GLY A 104 0.41 -5.70 -18.24
CA GLY A 104 -0.01 -7.06 -17.92
C GLY A 104 -0.90 -7.64 -19.01
N LYS A 105 -0.77 -8.94 -19.28
CA LYS A 105 -1.64 -9.66 -20.22
C LYS A 105 -3.04 -9.86 -19.65
N ASN A 106 -3.16 -9.92 -18.32
CA ASN A 106 -4.43 -10.08 -17.61
C ASN A 106 -5.14 -8.70 -17.51
N PRO A 107 -6.41 -8.57 -17.92
CA PRO A 107 -7.17 -7.31 -17.91
C PRO A 107 -7.26 -6.59 -16.54
N LEU A 108 -6.88 -7.25 -15.44
CA LEU A 108 -6.91 -6.68 -14.09
C LEU A 108 -5.55 -6.25 -13.54
N GLN A 109 -4.45 -6.43 -14.29
CA GLN A 109 -3.13 -6.00 -13.84
C GLN A 109 -2.86 -4.54 -14.26
N PRO A 110 -2.41 -3.68 -13.33
CA PRO A 110 -2.05 -2.32 -13.65
C PRO A 110 -0.79 -2.27 -14.54
N VAL A 111 -0.62 -1.16 -15.25
CA VAL A 111 0.62 -0.89 -16.00
C VAL A 111 1.78 -0.71 -15.02
N LEU A 112 2.86 -1.47 -15.23
CA LEU A 112 4.08 -1.39 -14.43
C LEU A 112 5.12 -0.50 -15.11
N TYR A 113 5.65 0.45 -14.36
CA TYR A 113 6.71 1.35 -14.80
C TYR A 113 8.01 0.99 -14.09
N TYR A 114 9.06 0.71 -14.87
CA TYR A 114 10.41 0.55 -14.36
C TYR A 114 11.14 1.86 -14.59
N LEU A 115 11.74 2.37 -13.53
CA LEU A 115 12.53 3.60 -13.55
C LEU A 115 13.99 3.25 -13.89
N GLU A 116 14.73 4.23 -14.39
CA GLU A 116 16.19 4.12 -14.44
C GLU A 116 16.75 4.04 -13.01
N ASP A 117 17.87 3.33 -12.87
CA ASP A 117 18.51 3.08 -11.56
C ASP A 117 19.06 4.38 -10.97
N GLU A 118 19.49 5.30 -11.85
CA GLU A 118 20.00 6.61 -11.46
C GLU A 118 18.97 7.73 -11.68
N PRO A 119 18.82 8.64 -10.70
CA PRO A 119 18.02 9.85 -10.85
C PRO A 119 18.71 10.82 -11.81
N ILE A 120 17.93 11.65 -12.50
CA ILE A 120 18.42 12.50 -13.62
C ILE A 120 19.44 13.55 -13.17
N ASP A 121 19.30 14.06 -11.96
CA ASP A 121 20.40 14.55 -11.12
C ASP A 121 19.78 15.11 -9.84
N SER A 122 20.48 14.93 -8.73
CA SER A 122 20.14 15.51 -7.45
C SER A 122 20.06 17.03 -7.55
N THR A 123 19.01 17.60 -6.97
CA THR A 123 18.96 18.99 -6.55
C THR A 123 20.02 19.26 -5.47
N LYS A 124 21.32 19.16 -5.80
CA LYS A 124 22.43 19.69 -4.99
C LYS A 124 22.29 21.20 -4.82
N HIS A 125 21.60 21.86 -5.75
CA HIS A 125 21.32 23.30 -5.72
C HIS A 125 20.09 23.70 -4.87
N LEU A 126 19.40 22.76 -4.20
CA LEU A 126 18.28 23.10 -3.28
C LEU A 126 18.62 22.86 -1.80
N ILE A 127 19.78 22.27 -1.49
CA ILE A 127 20.37 22.37 -0.15
C ILE A 127 21.13 23.69 -0.18
N GLY A 128 20.37 24.79 -0.13
CA GLY A 128 20.93 26.12 0.06
C GLY A 128 21.85 26.09 1.25
N ASP A 129 23.01 26.69 1.05
CA ASP A 129 24.03 26.92 2.06
C ASP A 129 23.36 27.31 3.38
N PHE A 130 23.47 26.46 4.38
CA PHE A 130 23.33 26.91 5.76
C PHE A 130 24.51 27.85 5.99
N CYS A 131 24.30 29.12 5.64
CA CYS A 131 25.14 30.23 6.06
C CYS A 131 25.26 30.15 7.57
N VAL A 132 26.45 29.77 8.03
CA VAL A 132 26.97 30.17 9.34
C VAL A 132 27.33 31.64 9.21
N PRO A 133 26.71 32.49 10.04
CA PRO A 133 27.45 33.10 11.14
C PRO A 133 26.86 32.77 12.50
#